data_AF-A0A645BK01-F1
#
_entry.id   AF-A0A645BK01-F1
#
_cell.length_a   1.000
_cell.length_b   1.000
_cell.length_c   1.000
_cell.angle_alpha   90.00
_cell.angle_beta   90.00
_cell.angle_gamma   90.00
#
_symmetry.space_group_name_H-M   'P 1'
#
loop_
_entity.id
_entity.type
_entity.pdbx_description
1 polymer ?
#
loop_
_entity_poly.entity_id
_entity_poly.type
_entity_poly.pdbx_seq_one_letter_code
_entity_poly.pdbx_strand_id
1 'polypeptide(L)'
;MGEEKYYIYVGNAFGRFEDTDRQGRPMVNEDGTPRFKDFANMFVLSPCSTYRSDDFQASGYKAEKLGCVSPKVWENLTPGELVNLYFTDKKKVALATSLGDCISLEP
;
A
#
# COMPACT_ATOMS: atom_id res chain seq x y z
N MET A 1 -5.87 14.43 18.77
CA MET A 1 -5.11 13.18 18.89
C MET A 1 -5.70 12.26 17.84
N GLY A 2 -4.97 11.92 16.78
CA GLY A 2 -5.51 11.10 15.68
C GLY A 2 -5.79 9.68 16.19
N GLU A 3 -6.90 9.10 15.77
CA GLU A 3 -7.24 7.70 16.05
C GLU A 3 -6.15 6.80 15.45
N GLU A 4 -5.56 5.92 16.26
CA GLU A 4 -4.57 4.96 15.77
C GLU A 4 -5.26 3.96 14.84
N LYS A 5 -4.80 3.88 13.58
CA LYS A 5 -5.38 2.98 12.57
C LYS A 5 -4.50 1.77 12.42
N TYR A 6 -5.06 0.61 12.75
CA TYR A 6 -4.42 -0.68 12.49
C TYR A 6 -4.83 -1.25 11.15
N TYR A 7 -3.91 -2.00 10.56
CA TYR A 7 -4.05 -2.63 9.25
C TYR A 7 -3.72 -4.11 9.37
N ILE A 8 -4.35 -4.95 8.57
CA ILE A 8 -3.91 -6.34 8.42
C ILE A 8 -3.11 -6.42 7.13
N TYR A 9 -1.84 -6.79 7.22
CA TYR A 9 -0.98 -6.95 6.05
C TYR A 9 -1.34 -8.24 5.32
N VAL A 10 -1.60 -8.18 4.00
CA VAL A 10 -2.02 -9.36 3.22
C VAL A 10 -1.09 -9.69 2.04
N GLY A 11 -0.09 -8.86 1.77
CA GLY A 11 0.90 -9.13 0.73
C GLY A 11 1.47 -7.87 0.10
N ASN A 12 2.30 -8.04 -0.94
CA ASN A 12 2.99 -6.94 -1.59
C ASN A 12 3.27 -7.21 -3.08
N ALA A 13 3.66 -6.15 -3.79
CA ALA A 13 4.21 -6.23 -5.14
C ALA A 13 5.24 -5.11 -5.34
N PHE A 14 6.38 -5.44 -5.93
CA PHE A 14 7.41 -4.47 -6.30
C PHE A 14 8.01 -4.80 -7.67
N GLY A 15 8.62 -3.80 -8.29
CA GLY A 15 9.25 -3.95 -9.59
C GLY A 15 9.47 -2.61 -10.26
N ARG A 16 9.59 -2.65 -11.58
CA ARG A 16 9.78 -1.46 -12.43
C ARG A 16 8.75 -1.50 -13.55
N PHE A 17 8.27 -0.33 -13.97
CA PHE A 17 7.40 -0.18 -15.14
C PHE A 17 7.89 0.97 -16.01
N GLU A 18 7.59 0.91 -17.30
CA GLU A 18 7.93 1.99 -18.24
C GLU A 18 7.18 3.27 -17.86
N ASP A 19 7.92 4.36 -17.68
CA ASP A 19 7.34 5.63 -17.26
C ASP A 19 6.66 6.30 -18.45
N THR A 20 5.54 6.95 -18.19
CA THR A 20 4.72 7.58 -19.23
C THR A 20 4.46 9.03 -18.89
N ASP A 21 4.40 9.89 -19.91
CA ASP A 21 3.96 11.27 -19.74
C ASP A 21 2.46 11.37 -19.40
N ARG A 22 1.96 12.61 -19.24
CA ARG A 22 0.53 12.86 -18.93
C ARG A 22 -0.45 12.37 -20.00
N GLN A 23 0.02 12.08 -21.21
CA GLN A 23 -0.78 11.57 -22.32
C GLN A 23 -0.57 10.06 -22.53
N GLY A 24 0.16 9.39 -21.63
CA GLY A 24 0.42 7.96 -21.70
C GLY A 24 1.51 7.58 -22.69
N ARG A 25 2.32 8.52 -23.18
CA ARG A 25 3.43 8.21 -24.10
C ARG A 25 4.66 7.77 -23.31
N PRO A 26 5.38 6.73 -23.76
CA PRO A 26 6.67 6.35 -23.20
C PRO A 26 7.61 7.53 -23.03
N MET A 27 8.19 7.66 -21.84
CA MET A 27 9.31 8.56 -21.61
C MET A 27 10.61 7.83 -21.95
N VAL A 28 11.56 8.56 -22.53
CA VAL A 28 12.91 8.05 -22.85
C VAL A 28 13.97 8.86 -22.13
N ASN A 29 15.13 8.26 -21.89
CA ASN A 29 16.33 8.95 -21.42
C ASN A 29 16.99 9.73 -22.59
N GLU A 30 18.04 10.50 -22.31
CA GLU A 30 18.77 11.29 -23.32
C GLU A 30 19.37 10.42 -24.44
N ASP A 31 19.70 9.17 -24.14
CA ASP A 31 20.23 8.18 -25.08
C ASP A 31 19.15 7.45 -25.91
N GLY A 32 17.87 7.81 -25.74
CA GLY A 32 16.74 7.21 -26.43
C GLY A 32 16.24 5.88 -25.84
N THR A 33 16.82 5.39 -24.74
CA THR A 33 16.34 4.17 -24.07
C THR A 33 15.07 4.43 -23.25
N PRO A 34 14.15 3.46 -23.08
CA PRO A 34 12.96 3.65 -22.26
C PRO A 34 13.30 3.98 -20.81
N ARG A 35 12.60 4.97 -20.26
CA ARG A 35 12.73 5.35 -18.86
C ARG A 35 11.83 4.45 -18.02
N PHE A 36 12.39 3.85 -16.97
CA PHE A 36 11.64 3.01 -16.04
C PHE A 36 11.48 3.71 -14.68
N LYS A 37 10.38 3.42 -14.01
CA LYS A 37 10.07 3.87 -12.66
C LYS A 37 9.85 2.69 -11.73
N ASP A 38 10.47 2.75 -10.57
CA ASP A 38 10.31 1.74 -9.54
C ASP A 38 8.96 1.90 -8.85
N PHE A 39 8.37 0.77 -8.45
CA PHE A 39 7.23 0.74 -7.56
C PHE A 39 7.43 -0.26 -6.44
N ALA A 40 6.84 0.09 -5.31
CA ALA A 40 6.67 -0.76 -4.14
C ALA A 40 5.25 -0.52 -3.64
N ASN A 41 4.42 -1.57 -3.59
CA ASN A 41 3.09 -1.51 -3.03
C ASN A 41 2.90 -2.63 -2.01
N MET A 42 2.20 -2.34 -0.92
CA MET A 42 1.65 -3.34 -0.02
C MET A 42 0.12 -3.37 -0.13
N PHE A 43 -0.44 -4.53 0.14
CA PHE A 43 -1.87 -4.76 0.19
C PHE A 43 -2.26 -4.99 1.65
N VAL A 44 -3.31 -4.29 2.08
CA VAL A 44 -3.78 -4.35 3.47
C VAL A 44 -5.30 -4.40 3.55
N LEU A 45 -5.81 -4.91 4.66
CA LEU A 45 -7.19 -4.69 5.08
C LEU A 45 -7.22 -3.59 6.15
N SER A 46 -8.21 -2.72 6.08
CA SER A 46 -8.49 -1.73 7.12
C SER A 46 -9.99 -1.60 7.35
N PRO A 47 -10.45 -1.11 8.52
CA PRO A 47 -11.86 -0.90 8.77
C PRO A 47 -12.50 0.01 7.70
N CYS A 48 -13.71 -0.34 7.28
CA CYS A 48 -14.53 0.55 6.48
C CYS A 48 -14.78 1.88 7.22
N SER A 49 -15.06 2.95 6.45
CA SER A 49 -15.41 4.24 7.04
C SER A 49 -16.62 4.10 7.97
N THR A 50 -16.59 4.81 9.11
CA THR A 50 -17.76 4.93 10.00
C THR A 50 -18.83 5.87 9.45
N TYR A 51 -18.55 6.56 8.33
CA TYR A 51 -19.49 7.43 7.63
C TYR A 51 -20.72 6.65 7.12
N ARG A 52 -21.91 7.22 7.34
CA ARG A 52 -23.19 6.68 6.87
C ARG A 52 -24.02 7.79 6.24
N SER A 53 -24.71 7.48 5.15
CA SER A 53 -25.76 8.33 4.55
C SER A 53 -26.87 7.46 3.96
N ASP A 54 -27.97 8.08 3.50
CA ASP A 54 -29.11 7.36 2.92
C ASP A 54 -28.70 6.47 1.73
N ASP A 55 -27.73 6.91 0.94
CA ASP A 55 -27.23 6.22 -0.25
C ASP A 55 -25.87 5.52 -0.05
N PHE A 56 -25.29 5.58 1.16
CA PHE A 56 -23.97 4.99 1.44
C PHE A 56 -23.98 4.13 2.70
N GLN A 57 -23.68 2.84 2.52
CA GLN A 57 -23.46 1.89 3.59
C GLN A 57 -22.16 1.11 3.34
N ALA A 58 -21.30 1.04 4.36
CA ALA A 58 -20.12 0.20 4.37
C ALA A 58 -20.02 -0.53 5.71
N SER A 59 -19.59 -1.78 5.68
CA SER A 59 -19.41 -2.61 6.88
C SER A 59 -18.17 -3.49 6.76
N GLY A 60 -17.64 -3.96 7.89
CA GLY A 60 -16.46 -4.81 7.93
C GLY A 60 -15.18 -4.07 7.53
N TYR A 61 -14.40 -4.72 6.67
CA TYR A 61 -13.08 -4.26 6.22
C TYR A 61 -13.07 -3.98 4.72
N LYS A 62 -12.22 -3.05 4.30
CA LYS A 62 -11.91 -2.76 2.90
C LYS A 62 -10.48 -3.19 2.58
N ALA A 63 -10.26 -3.61 1.34
CA ALA A 63 -8.93 -3.85 0.80
C ALA A 63 -8.34 -2.54 0.26
N GLU A 64 -7.07 -2.28 0.58
CA GLU A 64 -6.35 -1.11 0.13
C GLU A 64 -5.00 -1.49 -0.50
N LYS A 65 -4.69 -0.87 -1.64
CA LYS A 65 -3.36 -0.87 -2.21
C LYS A 65 -2.64 0.40 -1.77
N LEU A 66 -1.63 0.25 -0.93
CA LEU A 66 -0.83 1.35 -0.41
C LEU A 66 0.52 1.38 -1.12
N GLY A 67 0.91 2.57 -1.61
CA GLY A 67 2.25 2.75 -2.16
C GLY A 67 3.26 2.92 -1.04
N CYS A 68 4.43 2.31 -1.18
CA CYS A 68 5.51 2.35 -0.20
C CYS A 68 6.71 3.12 -0.77
N VAL A 69 7.58 3.59 0.13
CA VAL A 69 8.84 4.26 -0.26
C VAL A 69 9.86 3.27 -0.81
N SER A 70 9.81 2.01 -0.37
CA SER A 70 10.64 0.91 -0.86
C SER A 70 10.09 -0.46 -0.40
N PRO A 71 10.57 -1.58 -0.95
CA PRO A 71 10.21 -2.91 -0.47
C PRO A 71 10.64 -3.21 0.97
N LYS A 72 11.60 -2.47 1.53
CA LYS A 72 12.08 -2.66 2.92
C LYS A 72 10.96 -2.46 3.96
N VAL A 73 9.89 -1.76 3.60
CA VAL A 73 8.74 -1.52 4.47
C VAL A 73 8.12 -2.83 4.98
N TRP A 74 8.15 -3.91 4.20
CA TRP A 74 7.51 -5.18 4.54
C TRP A 74 8.49 -6.36 4.63
N GLU A 75 9.81 -6.09 4.71
CA GLU A 75 10.84 -7.14 4.60
C GLU A 75 10.76 -8.21 5.70
N ASN A 76 10.19 -7.86 6.86
CA ASN A 76 10.04 -8.74 8.01
C ASN A 76 8.57 -9.02 8.36
N LEU A 77 7.63 -8.74 7.44
CA LEU A 77 6.21 -8.94 7.69
C LEU A 77 5.71 -10.25 7.09
N THR A 78 4.84 -10.92 7.83
CA THR A 78 4.13 -12.12 7.39
C THR A 78 2.68 -11.77 7.06
N PRO A 79 2.13 -12.18 5.89
CA PRO A 79 0.71 -12.00 5.61
C PRO A 79 -0.16 -12.55 6.74
N GLY A 80 -1.13 -11.76 7.19
CA GLY A 80 -1.99 -12.06 8.33
C GLY A 80 -1.65 -11.29 9.61
N GLU A 81 -0.50 -10.62 9.67
CA GLU A 81 -0.11 -9.79 10.82
C GLU A 81 -0.93 -8.49 10.92
N LEU A 82 -1.24 -8.11 12.15
CA LEU A 82 -1.69 -6.75 12.46
C LEU A 82 -0.48 -5.83 12.44
N VAL A 83 -0.58 -4.70 11.74
CA VAL A 83 0.51 -3.75 11.58
C VAL A 83 0.07 -2.31 11.87
N ASN A 84 1.00 -1.53 12.42
CA ASN A 84 0.90 -0.08 12.44
C ASN A 84 1.68 0.50 11.26
N LEU A 85 1.11 1.50 10.58
CA LEU A 85 1.69 2.08 9.36
C LEU A 85 2.00 3.57 9.56
N TYR A 86 3.21 3.95 9.18
CA TYR A 86 3.66 5.34 9.22
C TYR A 86 3.82 5.87 7.80
N PHE A 87 3.20 7.01 7.53
CA PHE A 87 3.13 7.59 6.18
C PHE A 87 4.02 8.82 6.05
N THR A 88 4.56 9.00 4.85
CA THR A 88 5.15 10.28 4.42
C THR A 88 4.06 11.32 4.16
N ASP A 89 4.48 12.57 4.01
CA ASP A 89 3.65 13.68 3.50
C ASP A 89 2.96 13.37 2.17
N LYS A 90 3.61 12.59 1.30
CA LYS A 90 3.10 12.10 0.01
C LYS A 90 2.21 10.86 0.12
N LYS A 91 1.74 10.51 1.33
CA LYS A 91 0.90 9.34 1.61
C LYS A 91 1.51 8.02 1.16
N LYS A 92 2.84 7.90 1.20
CA LYS A 92 3.56 6.63 1.00
C LYS A 92 3.86 6.01 2.34
N VAL A 93 3.73 4.69 2.47
CA VAL A 93 4.16 3.99 3.69
C VAL A 93 5.68 4.05 3.76
N ALA A 94 6.19 4.62 4.84
CA ALA A 94 7.61 4.78 5.14
C ALA A 94 8.13 3.70 6.08
N LEU A 95 7.28 3.24 6.99
CA LEU A 95 7.57 2.20 7.97
C LEU A 95 6.29 1.41 8.27
N ALA A 96 6.44 0.11 8.47
CA ALA A 96 5.41 -0.76 9.02
C ALA A 96 6.00 -1.53 10.20
N THR A 97 5.24 -1.64 11.28
CA THR A 97 5.64 -2.39 12.48
C THR A 97 4.62 -3.48 12.75
N SER A 98 5.08 -4.74 12.83
CA SER A 98 4.24 -5.84 13.26
C SER A 98 3.81 -5.66 14.72
N LEU A 99 2.53 -5.93 14.97
CA LEU A 99 1.91 -6.05 16.29
C LEU A 99 1.58 -7.52 16.62
N GLY A 100 2.02 -8.44 15.76
CA GLY A 100 1.80 -9.87 15.88
C GLY A 100 0.73 -10.42 14.93
N ASP A 101 0.61 -11.75 14.96
CA ASP A 101 -0.34 -12.51 14.16
C ASP A 101 -1.78 -12.12 14.51
N CYS A 102 -2.60 -11.87 13.49
CA CYS A 102 -4.01 -11.50 13.65
C CYS A 102 -4.94 -12.53 13.01
N ILE A 103 -4.65 -12.92 11.78
CA ILE A 103 -5.40 -13.93 11.04
C ILE A 103 -4.44 -14.88 10.33
N SER A 104 -4.85 -16.14 10.17
CA SER A 104 -4.13 -17.08 9.30
C SER A 104 -4.63 -16.92 7.86
N LEU A 105 -3.70 -16.78 6.91
CA LEU A 105 -4.01 -16.74 5.49
C LEU A 105 -3.42 -18.00 4.83
N GLU A 106 -4.28 -18.94 4.47
CA GLU A 106 -3.91 -20.11 3.66
C GLU A 106 -4.09 -19.76 2.17
N PRO A 107 -3.04 -19.79 1.35
CA PRO A 107 -3.12 -19.49 -0.08
C PRO A 107 -3.80 -20.59 -0.92
#